data_AF-A0A424I350-F1
#
_entry.id   AF-A0A424I350-F1
#
_cell.length_a   1.000
_cell.length_b   1.000
_cell.length_c   1.000
_cell.angle_alpha   90.00
_cell.angle_beta   90.00
_cell.angle_gamma   90.00
#
_symmetry.space_group_name_H-M   'P 1'
#
loop_
_entity.id
_entity.type
_entity.pdbx_description
1 polymer ?
#
loop_
_entity_poly.entity_id
_entity_poly.type
_entity_poly.pdbx_seq_one_letter_code
_entity_poly.pdbx_strand_id
1 'polypeptide(L)'
;MFKRKNPLNIYSKIRIYFWPEKGFLRNFSYFWKRLIRIPDTSYSISMGFSIGFFIAFTPFFGLHFIISGIISWLLKVNIFSSIIGNFFGSFISYPLMAFGMFFISNENNADGWFNYFVYFAKTTLPIFSGILIIGLVLSFICYFLVNYVIEVFKNKLIRGK
;
A
#
# COMPACT_ATOMS: atom_id res chain seq x y z
N MET A 1 -12.84 -34.06 13.33
CA MET A 1 -12.68 -32.70 13.88
C MET A 1 -13.51 -32.62 15.16
N PHE A 2 -12.88 -32.58 16.34
CA PHE A 2 -13.59 -32.64 17.62
C PHE A 2 -14.49 -31.41 17.81
N LYS A 3 -15.82 -31.61 17.81
CA LYS A 3 -16.78 -30.54 18.12
C LYS A 3 -16.74 -30.25 19.62
N ARG A 4 -16.73 -28.95 19.99
CA ARG A 4 -16.80 -28.53 21.40
C ARG A 4 -18.13 -29.02 22.00
N LYS A 5 -18.05 -29.61 23.21
CA LYS A 5 -19.20 -30.15 23.95
C LYS A 5 -20.24 -29.07 24.29
N ASN A 6 -19.80 -27.84 24.55
CA ASN A 6 -20.65 -26.67 24.71
C ASN A 6 -20.38 -25.68 23.56
N PRO A 7 -21.38 -25.27 22.77
CA PRO A 7 -21.20 -24.25 21.75
C PRO A 7 -20.87 -22.90 22.41
N LEU A 8 -19.94 -22.15 21.81
CA LEU A 8 -19.64 -20.79 22.26
C LEU A 8 -20.87 -19.91 22.05
N ASN A 9 -21.27 -19.19 23.10
CA ASN A 9 -22.27 -18.14 23.03
C ASN A 9 -21.85 -17.05 22.00
N ILE A 10 -22.81 -16.39 21.36
CA ILE A 10 -22.55 -15.34 20.35
C ILE A 10 -21.67 -14.23 20.94
N TYR A 11 -21.94 -13.85 22.19
CA TYR A 11 -21.14 -12.88 22.93
C TYR A 11 -19.69 -13.33 23.13
N SER A 12 -19.44 -14.59 23.49
CA SER A 12 -18.08 -15.10 23.63
C SER A 12 -17.38 -15.24 22.28
N LYS A 13 -18.12 -15.47 21.19
CA LYS A 13 -17.58 -15.47 19.82
C LYS A 13 -17.08 -14.09 19.41
N ILE A 14 -17.85 -13.04 19.68
CA ILE A 14 -17.47 -11.64 19.40
C ILE A 14 -16.31 -11.22 20.32
N ARG A 15 -16.36 -11.55 21.61
CA ARG A 15 -15.28 -11.27 22.56
C ARG A 15 -13.97 -11.93 22.15
N ILE A 16 -13.98 -13.16 21.65
CA ILE A 16 -12.76 -13.86 21.19
C ILE A 16 -12.17 -13.21 19.93
N TYR A 17 -13.01 -12.62 19.08
CA TYR A 17 -12.56 -11.91 17.88
C TYR A 17 -11.85 -10.60 18.25
N PHE A 18 -12.44 -9.81 19.15
CA PHE A 18 -11.85 -8.55 19.63
C PHE A 18 -10.78 -8.72 20.71
N TRP A 19 -10.79 -9.83 21.46
CA TRP A 19 -9.85 -10.10 22.54
C TRP A 19 -9.52 -11.61 22.58
N PRO A 20 -8.59 -12.07 21.74
CA PRO A 20 -8.23 -13.48 21.68
C PRO A 20 -7.62 -13.93 23.01
N GLU A 21 -8.18 -14.99 23.62
CA GLU A 21 -7.77 -15.53 24.94
C GLU A 21 -6.28 -15.90 25.03
N LYS A 22 -5.60 -16.11 23.90
CA LYS A 22 -4.17 -16.47 23.82
C LYS A 22 -3.23 -15.28 23.55
N GLY A 23 -3.76 -14.05 23.56
CA GLY A 23 -3.03 -12.80 23.36
C GLY A 23 -2.82 -12.44 21.88
N PHE A 24 -2.92 -11.14 21.56
CA PHE A 24 -2.74 -10.60 20.20
C PHE A 24 -1.39 -10.98 19.58
N LEU A 25 -0.31 -10.98 20.37
CA LEU A 25 1.05 -11.27 19.91
C LEU A 25 1.20 -12.68 19.31
N ARG A 26 0.53 -13.70 19.88
CA ARG A 26 0.58 -15.07 19.32
C ARG A 26 -0.18 -15.18 18.02
N ASN A 27 -1.39 -14.63 17.94
CA ASN A 27 -2.16 -14.64 16.70
C ASN A 27 -1.43 -13.86 15.59
N PHE A 28 -0.85 -12.72 15.93
CA PHE A 28 0.00 -11.95 15.02
C PHE A 28 1.21 -12.77 14.57
N SER A 29 1.91 -13.46 15.48
CA SER A 29 3.04 -14.33 15.13
C SER A 29 2.65 -15.48 14.20
N TYR A 30 1.48 -16.11 14.40
CA TYR A 30 0.98 -17.15 13.48
C TYR A 30 0.62 -16.59 12.11
N PHE A 31 -0.06 -15.44 12.05
CA PHE A 31 -0.34 -14.74 10.78
C PHE A 31 0.95 -14.35 10.06
N TRP A 32 1.91 -13.78 10.78
CA TRP A 32 3.22 -13.40 10.27
C TRP A 32 3.99 -14.60 9.72
N LYS A 33 4.04 -15.71 10.46
CA LYS A 33 4.63 -16.97 9.98
C LYS A 33 3.92 -17.54 8.75
N ARG A 34 2.61 -17.34 8.61
CA ARG A 34 1.83 -17.75 7.44
C ARG A 34 2.14 -16.86 6.22
N LEU A 35 2.26 -15.55 6.43
CA LEU A 35 2.63 -14.58 5.39
C LEU A 35 4.07 -14.82 4.89
N ILE A 36 5.01 -15.10 5.79
CA ILE A 36 6.40 -15.41 5.45
C ILE A 36 6.52 -16.69 4.61
N ARG A 37 5.58 -17.64 4.74
CA ARG A 37 5.55 -18.88 3.95
C ARG A 37 4.87 -18.71 2.60
N ILE A 38 4.40 -17.52 2.23
CA ILE A 38 3.93 -17.26 0.87
C ILE A 38 5.13 -17.51 -0.07
N PRO A 39 5.04 -18.46 -1.02
CA PRO A 39 6.15 -18.89 -1.85
C PRO A 39 6.42 -17.90 -2.99
N ASP A 40 6.43 -16.60 -2.70
CA ASP A 40 6.77 -15.59 -3.68
C ASP A 40 8.27 -15.28 -3.64
N THR A 41 8.83 -15.08 -4.83
CA THR A 41 10.22 -14.67 -4.99
C THR A 41 10.41 -13.27 -4.41
N SER A 42 11.60 -12.99 -3.86
CA SER A 42 11.91 -11.65 -3.32
C SER A 42 11.70 -10.58 -4.40
N TYR A 43 12.04 -10.92 -5.65
CA TYR A 43 11.73 -10.14 -6.83
C TYR A 43 10.24 -9.79 -6.97
N SER A 44 9.34 -10.78 -6.95
CA SER A 44 7.89 -10.56 -7.15
C SER A 44 7.30 -9.62 -6.08
N ILE A 45 7.74 -9.77 -4.83
CA ILE A 45 7.27 -8.93 -3.72
C ILE A 45 7.82 -7.50 -3.86
N SER A 46 9.11 -7.35 -4.11
CA SER A 46 9.77 -6.04 -4.21
C SER A 46 9.29 -5.24 -5.42
N MET A 47 9.12 -5.92 -6.56
CA MET A 47 8.58 -5.33 -7.77
C MET A 47 7.12 -4.91 -7.58
N GLY A 48 6.29 -5.80 -7.01
CA GLY A 48 4.90 -5.48 -6.68
C GLY A 48 4.82 -4.24 -5.77
N PHE A 49 5.61 -4.19 -4.70
CA PHE A 49 5.65 -3.04 -3.80
C PHE A 49 6.02 -1.75 -4.52
N SER A 50 7.08 -1.76 -5.32
CA SER A 50 7.58 -0.59 -6.07
C SER A 50 6.54 -0.06 -7.07
N ILE A 51 5.89 -0.95 -7.81
CA ILE A 51 4.80 -0.61 -8.74
C ILE A 51 3.64 0.05 -7.99
N GLY A 52 3.19 -0.55 -6.89
CA GLY A 52 2.13 0.02 -6.07
C GLY A 52 2.51 1.39 -5.51
N PHE A 53 3.74 1.52 -5.02
CA PHE A 53 4.27 2.77 -4.48
C PHE A 53 4.30 3.88 -5.55
N PHE A 54 4.72 3.55 -6.78
CA PHE A 54 4.67 4.48 -7.91
C PHE A 54 3.24 4.90 -8.28
N ILE A 55 2.31 3.94 -8.31
CA ILE A 55 0.92 4.19 -8.67
C ILE A 55 0.22 5.13 -7.67
N ALA A 56 0.66 5.17 -6.42
CA ALA A 56 0.12 6.12 -5.43
C ALA A 56 0.38 7.60 -5.76
N PHE A 57 1.32 7.89 -6.65
CA PHE A 57 1.61 9.24 -7.14
C PHE A 57 0.81 9.64 -8.38
N THR A 58 0.03 8.71 -8.94
CA THR A 58 -0.91 9.00 -10.03
C THR A 58 -2.13 9.76 -9.49
N PRO A 59 -2.93 10.43 -10.35
CA PRO A 59 -4.02 11.31 -9.91
C PRO A 59 -5.38 10.62 -9.70
N PHE A 60 -5.44 9.30 -9.88
CA PHE A 60 -6.67 8.50 -9.86
C PHE A 60 -7.30 8.26 -8.48
N PHE A 61 -7.79 9.31 -7.81
CA PHE A 61 -8.33 9.26 -6.44
C PHE A 61 -9.15 8.00 -6.12
N GLY A 62 -8.64 7.16 -5.21
CA GLY A 62 -9.26 5.90 -4.80
C GLY A 62 -9.11 4.73 -5.79
N LEU A 63 -9.06 5.00 -7.10
CA LEU A 63 -8.88 3.99 -8.15
C LEU A 63 -7.44 3.46 -8.22
N HIS A 64 -6.44 4.18 -7.71
CA HIS A 64 -5.05 3.75 -7.74
C HIS A 64 -4.83 2.37 -7.09
N PHE A 65 -5.61 2.00 -6.07
CA PHE A 65 -5.52 0.66 -5.48
C PHE A 65 -5.91 -0.43 -6.47
N ILE A 66 -6.99 -0.21 -7.22
CA ILE A 66 -7.46 -1.12 -8.26
C ILE A 66 -6.44 -1.17 -9.40
N ILE A 67 -5.96 -0.01 -9.85
CA ILE A 67 -4.93 0.09 -10.90
C ILE A 67 -3.66 -0.63 -10.46
N SER A 68 -3.24 -0.50 -9.20
CA SER A 68 -2.09 -1.20 -8.64
C SER A 68 -2.27 -2.71 -8.67
N GLY A 69 -3.47 -3.19 -8.37
CA GLY A 69 -3.81 -4.61 -8.45
C GLY A 69 -3.82 -5.12 -9.89
N ILE A 70 -4.42 -4.37 -10.82
CA ILE A 70 -4.48 -4.72 -12.24
C ILE A 70 -3.08 -4.75 -12.85
N ILE A 71 -2.28 -3.71 -12.64
CA ILE A 71 -0.91 -3.63 -13.17
C ILE A 71 -0.06 -4.75 -12.59
N SER A 72 -0.20 -5.04 -11.30
CA SER A 72 0.52 -6.15 -10.68
C SER A 72 0.11 -7.52 -11.22
N TRP A 73 -1.18 -7.69 -11.49
CA TRP A 73 -1.71 -8.91 -12.11
C TRP A 73 -1.18 -9.08 -13.54
N LEU A 74 -1.15 -8.00 -14.34
CA LEU A 74 -0.61 -8.01 -15.70
C LEU A 74 0.89 -8.35 -15.73
N LEU A 75 1.66 -7.79 -14.78
CA LEU A 75 3.10 -8.04 -14.65
C LEU A 75 3.42 -9.36 -13.93
N LYS A 76 2.39 -10.11 -13.50
CA LYS A 76 2.52 -11.38 -12.75
C LYS A 76 3.39 -11.24 -11.49
N VAL A 77 3.28 -10.10 -10.81
CA VAL A 77 3.93 -9.82 -9.53
C VAL A 77 2.93 -9.90 -8.37
N ASN A 78 3.43 -9.88 -7.13
CA ASN A 78 2.58 -10.04 -5.96
C ASN A 78 1.62 -8.84 -5.78
N ILE A 79 0.32 -9.10 -6.01
CA ILE A 79 -0.77 -8.13 -5.90
C ILE A 79 -0.89 -7.55 -4.49
N PHE A 80 -0.76 -8.39 -3.45
CA PHE A 80 -0.81 -7.95 -2.06
C PHE A 80 0.31 -6.95 -1.74
N SER A 81 1.53 -7.23 -2.21
CA SER A 81 2.67 -6.36 -2.04
C SER A 81 2.46 -4.99 -2.70
N SER A 82 1.84 -4.97 -3.88
CA SER A 82 1.48 -3.73 -4.56
C SER A 82 0.44 -2.91 -3.81
N ILE A 83 -0.60 -3.53 -3.27
CA ILE A 83 -1.61 -2.81 -2.48
C ILE A 83 -0.95 -2.19 -1.24
N ILE A 84 -0.04 -2.91 -0.59
CA ILE A 84 0.73 -2.42 0.56
C ILE A 84 1.65 -1.26 0.13
N GLY A 85 2.38 -1.40 -0.98
CA GLY A 85 3.21 -0.35 -1.55
C GLY A 85 2.41 0.91 -1.87
N ASN A 86 1.22 0.75 -2.46
CA ASN A 86 0.31 1.85 -2.77
C ASN A 86 -0.20 2.55 -1.50
N PHE A 87 -0.50 1.79 -0.45
CA PHE A 87 -0.89 2.37 0.84
C PHE A 87 0.23 3.23 1.43
N PHE A 88 1.46 2.74 1.46
CA PHE A 88 2.61 3.53 1.93
C PHE A 88 2.93 4.73 1.03
N GLY A 89 2.87 4.55 -0.29
CA GLY A 89 3.04 5.63 -1.25
C GLY A 89 1.99 6.73 -1.03
N SER A 90 0.76 6.35 -0.69
CA SER A 90 -0.33 7.30 -0.42
C SER A 90 -0.06 8.21 0.79
N PHE A 91 0.56 7.68 1.86
CA PHE A 91 0.97 8.50 3.01
C PHE A 91 2.00 9.57 2.66
N ILE A 92 2.76 9.36 1.59
CA ILE A 92 3.79 10.31 1.13
C ILE A 92 3.23 11.22 0.04
N SER A 93 2.43 10.68 -0.89
CA SER A 93 1.90 11.43 -2.03
C SER A 93 0.90 12.50 -1.60
N TYR A 94 -0.02 12.21 -0.66
CA TYR A 94 -1.01 13.20 -0.23
C TYR A 94 -0.41 14.43 0.45
N PRO A 95 0.52 14.30 1.43
CA PRO A 95 1.19 15.47 2.00
C PRO A 95 2.00 16.26 0.96
N LEU A 96 2.69 15.57 0.05
CA LEU A 96 3.48 16.23 -1.00
C LEU A 96 2.58 17.03 -1.97
N MET A 97 1.42 16.49 -2.31
CA MET A 97 0.41 17.16 -3.12
C MET A 97 -0.20 18.36 -2.39
N ALA A 98 -0.52 18.21 -1.10
CA ALA A 98 -1.02 19.31 -0.27
C ALA A 98 0.01 20.45 -0.15
N PHE A 99 1.30 20.10 -0.02
CA PHE A 99 2.39 21.06 -0.03
C PHE A 99 2.45 21.81 -1.37
N GLY A 100 2.46 21.10 -2.50
CA GLY A 100 2.46 21.73 -3.84
C GLY A 100 1.25 22.64 -4.08
N MET A 101 0.06 22.24 -3.64
CA MET A 101 -1.16 23.03 -3.72
C MET A 101 -1.03 24.35 -2.95
N PHE A 102 -0.42 24.31 -1.77
CA PHE A 102 -0.21 25.50 -0.93
C PHE A 102 0.66 26.56 -1.63
N PHE A 103 1.68 26.15 -2.40
CA PHE A 103 2.52 27.11 -3.16
C PHE A 103 1.83 27.69 -4.39
N ILE A 104 0.93 26.94 -5.02
CA ILE A 104 0.29 27.33 -6.28
C ILE A 104 -1.01 28.12 -6.06
N SER A 105 -1.57 28.06 -4.85
CA SER A 105 -2.79 28.78 -4.46
C SER A 105 -2.56 30.29 -4.37
N ASN A 106 -2.30 30.94 -5.49
CA ASN A 106 -2.27 32.39 -5.64
C ASN A 106 -3.16 32.75 -6.85
N GLU A 107 -4.29 33.41 -6.55
CA GLU A 107 -5.28 33.99 -7.48
C GLU A 107 -6.14 33.04 -8.34
N ASN A 108 -7.45 33.08 -8.09
CA ASN A 108 -8.48 33.67 -8.97
C ASN A 108 -9.88 33.15 -8.57
N ASN A 109 -10.87 34.05 -8.53
CA ASN A 109 -12.27 33.68 -8.32
C ASN A 109 -12.78 32.96 -9.57
N ALA A 110 -12.92 31.63 -9.50
CA ALA A 110 -13.52 30.84 -10.58
C ALA A 110 -15.05 30.94 -10.48
N ASP A 111 -15.64 31.79 -11.31
CA ASP A 111 -17.07 31.91 -11.51
C ASP A 111 -17.56 30.88 -12.53
N GLY A 112 -18.41 29.95 -12.08
CA GLY A 112 -19.02 28.91 -12.93
C GLY A 112 -18.35 27.54 -12.87
N TRP A 113 -19.15 26.48 -13.10
CA TRP A 113 -18.73 25.08 -12.98
C TRP A 113 -17.60 24.68 -13.96
N PHE A 114 -17.56 25.29 -15.15
CA PHE A 114 -16.52 24.99 -16.15
C PHE A 114 -15.15 25.57 -15.76
N ASN A 115 -15.15 26.78 -15.20
CA ASN A 115 -13.93 27.45 -14.72
C ASN A 115 -13.33 26.72 -13.52
N TYR A 116 -14.14 26.08 -12.68
CA TYR A 116 -13.66 25.21 -11.61
C TYR A 116 -12.91 23.98 -12.13
N PHE A 117 -13.38 23.37 -13.23
CA PHE A 117 -12.71 22.22 -13.86
C PHE A 117 -11.38 22.62 -14.50
N VAL A 118 -11.36 23.76 -15.20
CA VAL A 118 -10.13 24.31 -15.82
C VAL A 118 -9.13 24.72 -14.73
N TYR A 119 -9.58 25.35 -13.65
CA TYR A 119 -8.74 25.71 -12.50
C TYR A 119 -8.15 24.47 -11.85
N PHE A 120 -8.97 23.45 -11.62
CA PHE A 120 -8.52 22.17 -11.09
C PHE A 120 -7.44 21.57 -11.99
N ALA A 121 -7.68 21.45 -13.30
CA ALA A 121 -6.67 20.93 -14.24
C ALA A 121 -5.38 21.77 -14.25
N LYS A 122 -5.49 23.10 -14.28
CA LYS A 122 -4.34 24.02 -14.35
C LYS A 122 -3.49 24.00 -13.09
N THR A 123 -4.10 23.84 -11.93
CA THR A 123 -3.41 23.76 -10.63
C THR A 123 -2.80 22.39 -10.41
N THR A 124 -3.52 21.36 -10.81
CA THR A 124 -3.26 19.97 -10.41
C THR A 124 -2.28 19.28 -11.37
N LEU A 125 -2.34 19.55 -12.68
CA LEU A 125 -1.42 18.97 -13.67
C LEU A 125 0.07 19.28 -13.41
N PRO A 126 0.48 20.52 -13.05
CA PRO A 126 1.86 20.83 -12.71
C PRO A 126 2.35 20.13 -11.44
N ILE A 127 1.46 19.99 -10.44
CA ILE A 127 1.78 19.26 -9.20
C ILE A 127 2.02 17.79 -9.52
N PHE A 128 1.16 17.19 -10.35
CA PHE A 128 1.31 15.79 -10.74
C PHE A 128 2.56 15.51 -11.57
N SER A 129 2.93 16.39 -12.50
CA SER A 129 4.16 16.19 -13.29
C SER A 129 5.40 16.19 -12.39
N GLY A 130 5.47 17.08 -11.39
CA GLY A 130 6.57 17.09 -10.42
C GLY A 130 6.58 15.87 -9.49
N ILE A 131 5.42 15.50 -8.96
CA ILE A 131 5.28 14.39 -8.02
C ILE A 131 5.52 13.03 -8.69
N LEU A 132 5.17 12.86 -9.97
CA LEU A 132 5.45 11.64 -10.73
C LEU A 132 6.94 11.37 -10.88
N ILE A 133 7.76 12.41 -11.12
CA ILE A 133 9.22 12.27 -11.22
C ILE A 133 9.78 11.82 -9.87
N ILE A 134 9.35 12.46 -8.78
CA ILE A 134 9.76 12.10 -7.42
C ILE A 134 9.32 10.67 -7.08
N GLY A 135 8.09 10.30 -7.45
CA GLY A 135 7.53 8.97 -7.25
C GLY A 135 8.30 7.89 -8.00
N LEU A 136 8.77 8.17 -9.22
CA LEU A 136 9.60 7.24 -10.00
C LEU A 136 10.93 6.97 -9.27
N VAL A 137 11.63 8.03 -8.84
CA VAL A 137 12.89 7.90 -8.10
C VAL A 137 12.69 7.13 -6.78
N LEU A 138 11.67 7.50 -6.00
CA LEU A 138 11.36 6.84 -4.73
C LEU A 138 10.97 5.37 -4.93
N SER A 139 10.16 5.05 -5.93
CA SER A 139 9.76 3.67 -6.23
C SER A 139 10.97 2.79 -6.58
N PHE A 140 11.95 3.33 -7.31
CA PHE A 140 13.20 2.64 -7.60
C PHE A 140 14.00 2.37 -6.31
N ILE A 141 14.12 3.36 -5.42
CA ILE A 141 14.76 3.19 -4.11
C ILE A 141 14.01 2.14 -3.26
N CYS A 142 12.69 2.20 -3.21
CA CYS A 142 11.85 1.26 -2.49
C CYS A 142 12.02 -0.18 -2.98
N TYR A 143 12.22 -0.38 -4.29
CA TYR A 143 12.49 -1.71 -4.84
C TYR A 143 13.73 -2.35 -4.18
N PHE A 144 14.86 -1.62 -4.16
CA PHE A 144 16.10 -2.14 -3.56
C PHE A 144 15.96 -2.35 -2.06
N LEU A 145 15.32 -1.40 -1.36
CA LEU A 145 15.13 -1.46 0.08
C LEU A 145 14.29 -2.68 0.46
N VAL A 146 13.15 -2.89 -0.20
CA VAL A 146 12.28 -4.03 0.06
C VAL A 146 12.96 -5.35 -0.31
N ASN A 147 13.68 -5.40 -1.42
CA ASN A 147 14.40 -6.60 -1.82
C ASN A 147 15.47 -6.99 -0.79
N TYR A 148 16.27 -6.02 -0.34
CA TYR A 148 17.27 -6.21 0.70
C TYR A 148 16.66 -6.74 2.00
N VAL A 149 15.57 -6.12 2.46
CA VAL A 149 14.87 -6.53 3.69
C VAL A 149 14.38 -7.98 3.58
N ILE A 150 13.72 -8.33 2.48
CA ILE A 150 13.16 -9.68 2.28
C ILE A 150 14.26 -10.74 2.19
N GLU A 151 15.35 -10.46 1.47
CA GLU A 151 16.50 -11.36 1.38
C GLU A 151 17.14 -11.60 2.75
N VAL A 152 17.35 -10.56 3.55
CA VAL A 152 17.88 -10.68 4.92
C VAL A 152 16.95 -11.54 5.79
N PHE A 153 15.64 -11.33 5.71
CA PHE A 153 14.68 -12.14 6.47
C PHE A 153 14.65 -13.60 6.01
N LYS A 154 14.67 -13.86 4.70
CA LYS A 154 14.71 -15.22 4.15
C LYS A 154 16.01 -15.95 4.54
N ASN A 155 17.16 -15.27 4.49
CA ASN A 155 18.45 -15.84 4.88
C ASN A 155 18.49 -16.20 6.38
N LYS A 156 17.91 -15.38 7.26
CA LYS A 156 17.78 -15.69 8.70
C LYS A 156 16.88 -16.90 8.95
N LEU A 157 15.80 -17.06 8.19
CA LEU A 157 14.89 -18.20 8.32
C LEU A 157 15.53 -19.53 7.89
N ILE A 158 16.43 -19.50 6.91
CA ILE A 158 17.17 -20.68 6.46
C ILE A 158 18.26 -21.07 7.47
N ARG A 159 18.97 -20.09 8.05
CA ARG A 159 20.03 -20.32 9.06
C ARG A 159 19.52 -20.70 10.45
N GLY A 160 18.24 -20.48 10.74
CA GLY A 160 17.61 -20.84 12.03
C GLY A 160 17.01 -22.25 12.08
N LYS A 161 17.22 -23.05 11.04
CA LYS A 161 16.98 -24.50 11.02
C LYS A 161 18.29 -25.24 11.18
#